data_AF-A0A2J7RGT9-F1
#
_entry.id   AF-A0A2J7RGT9-F1
#
_cell.length_a   1.000
_cell.length_b   1.000
_cell.length_c   1.000
_cell.angle_alpha   90.00
_cell.angle_beta   90.00
_cell.angle_gamma   90.00
#
_symmetry.space_group_name_H-M   'P 1'
#
loop_
_entity.id
_entity.type
_entity.pdbx_description
1 polymer ?
#
loop_
_entity_poly.entity_id
_entity_poly.type
_entity_poly.pdbx_seq_one_letter_code
_entity_poly.pdbx_strand_id
1 'polypeptide(L)'
;MLIIHKTWCGACKALKPQFAASKEIEDLSSHFVMVNAEDDEEPKEEQYSPDGGYIPRILFIEPAGKVRTDFFNEDGNASYKYFYSNADSVAATMRRVKNSIRSDSRTMEEL
;
A
#
# COMPACT_ATOMS: atom_id res chain seq x y z
N MET A 1 -1.95 -0.52 5.95
CA MET A 1 -1.37 -0.87 4.64
C MET A 1 -1.88 -2.24 4.28
N LEU A 2 -2.56 -2.38 3.15
CA LEU A 2 -3.13 -3.64 2.65
C LEU A 2 -2.40 -4.05 1.38
N ILE A 3 -1.89 -5.28 1.35
CA ILE A 3 -1.22 -5.87 0.19
C ILE A 3 -2.13 -6.98 -0.34
N ILE A 4 -2.69 -6.77 -1.53
CA ILE A 4 -3.55 -7.75 -2.22
C ILE A 4 -2.69 -8.44 -3.29
N HIS A 5 -2.55 -9.75 -3.19
CA HIS A 5 -1.75 -10.53 -4.15
C HIS A 5 -2.28 -11.95 -4.30
N LYS A 6 -1.80 -12.65 -5.33
CA LYS A 6 -2.17 -14.05 -5.60
C LYS A 6 -0.93 -14.93 -5.71
N THR A 7 -1.04 -16.19 -5.31
CA THR A 7 0.07 -17.15 -5.31
C THR A 7 0.59 -17.51 -6.71
N TRP A 8 -0.25 -17.39 -7.74
CA TRP A 8 0.11 -17.66 -9.13
C TRP A 8 0.66 -16.43 -9.88
N CYS A 9 0.62 -15.24 -9.28
CA CYS A 9 1.01 -14.00 -9.93
C CYS A 9 2.54 -13.80 -9.98
N GLY A 10 3.07 -13.67 -11.21
CA GLY A 10 4.51 -13.49 -11.44
C GLY A 10 5.08 -12.20 -10.85
N ALA A 11 4.37 -11.08 -11.01
CA ALA A 11 4.78 -9.79 -10.42
C ALA A 11 4.82 -9.84 -8.88
N CYS A 12 3.88 -10.55 -8.27
CA CYS A 12 3.80 -10.75 -6.83
C CYS A 12 5.02 -11.54 -6.32
N LYS A 13 5.39 -12.61 -7.03
CA LYS A 13 6.62 -13.40 -6.75
C LYS A 13 7.89 -12.58 -6.90
N ALA A 14 7.94 -11.64 -7.85
CA ALA A 14 9.09 -10.77 -8.07
C ALA A 14 9.23 -9.68 -7.00
N LEU A 15 8.12 -9.13 -6.52
CA LEU A 15 8.10 -8.07 -5.51
C LEU A 15 8.43 -8.60 -4.10
N LYS A 16 7.90 -9.78 -3.73
CA LYS A 16 8.03 -10.36 -2.39
C LYS A 16 9.46 -10.39 -1.82
N PRO A 17 10.50 -10.89 -2.54
CA PRO A 17 11.87 -10.90 -2.01
C PRO A 17 12.46 -9.49 -1.88
N GLN A 18 12.17 -8.59 -2.82
CA GLN A 18 12.64 -7.20 -2.75
C GLN A 18 12.04 -6.48 -1.54
N PHE A 19 10.73 -6.65 -1.33
CA PHE A 19 10.01 -6.10 -0.20
C PHE A 19 10.60 -6.60 1.13
N ALA A 20 10.79 -7.93 1.26
CA ALA A 20 11.31 -8.55 2.47
C ALA A 20 12.78 -8.18 2.78
N ALA A 21 13.58 -7.88 1.76
CA ALA A 21 14.98 -7.50 1.93
C ALA A 21 15.19 -6.00 2.19
N SER A 22 14.14 -5.17 2.04
CA SER A 22 14.27 -3.71 2.18
C SER A 22 14.30 -3.28 3.63
N LYS A 23 15.46 -2.77 4.08
CA LYS A 23 15.62 -2.19 5.41
C LYS A 23 14.74 -0.96 5.61
N GLU A 24 14.53 -0.17 4.57
CA GLU A 24 13.68 1.02 4.65
C GLU A 24 12.21 0.64 4.88
N ILE A 25 11.71 -0.39 4.20
CA ILE A 25 10.36 -0.90 4.44
C ILE A 25 10.26 -1.48 5.86
N GLU A 26 11.27 -2.21 6.33
CA GLU A 26 11.32 -2.72 7.70
C GLU A 26 11.21 -1.58 8.72
N ASP A 27 12.01 -0.53 8.59
CA ASP A 27 12.00 0.62 9.50
C ASP A 27 10.66 1.37 9.45
N LEU A 28 10.10 1.57 8.25
CA LEU A 28 8.82 2.24 8.06
C LEU A 28 7.64 1.39 8.57
N SER A 29 7.75 0.06 8.53
CA SER A 29 6.67 -0.86 8.89
C SER A 29 6.14 -0.66 10.30
N SER A 30 6.99 -0.20 11.23
CA SER A 30 6.62 0.14 12.61
C SER A 30 5.52 1.22 12.73
N HIS A 31 5.28 1.99 11.66
CA HIS A 31 4.24 3.02 11.60
C HIS A 31 2.92 2.54 10.97
N PHE A 32 2.84 1.27 10.53
CA PHE A 32 1.70 0.74 9.81
C PHE A 32 1.21 -0.57 10.43
N VAL A 33 -0.11 -0.72 10.52
CA VAL A 33 -0.70 -2.06 10.55
C VAL A 33 -0.64 -2.60 9.11
N MET A 34 0.12 -3.67 8.91
CA MET A 34 0.28 -4.32 7.60
C MET A 34 -0.61 -5.56 7.53
N VAL A 35 -1.44 -5.62 6.49
CA VAL A 35 -2.33 -6.74 6.21
C VAL A 35 -1.94 -7.30 4.85
N ASN A 36 -1.73 -8.61 4.81
CA ASN A 36 -1.50 -9.37 3.60
C ASN A 36 -2.79 -10.15 3.30
N ALA A 37 -3.40 -9.89 2.15
CA ALA A 37 -4.55 -10.62 1.63
C ALA A 37 -4.10 -11.46 0.44
N GLU A 38 -3.98 -12.76 0.67
CA GLU A 38 -3.53 -13.75 -0.32
C GLU A 38 -4.73 -14.49 -0.91
N ASP A 39 -4.75 -14.67 -2.23
CA ASP A 39 -5.75 -15.48 -2.93
C ASP A 39 -7.19 -15.09 -2.56
N ASP A 40 -7.96 -15.97 -1.94
CA ASP A 40 -9.38 -15.74 -1.64
C ASP A 40 -9.63 -14.76 -0.47
N GLU A 41 -8.56 -14.26 0.17
CA GLU A 41 -8.64 -13.26 1.24
C GLU A 41 -8.82 -11.83 0.71
N GLU A 42 -8.82 -11.64 -0.62
CA GLU A 42 -9.11 -10.34 -1.24
C GLU A 42 -10.49 -9.80 -0.82
N PRO A 43 -10.56 -8.62 -0.20
CA PRO A 43 -11.83 -7.99 0.14
C PRO A 43 -12.69 -7.72 -1.10
N LYS A 44 -14.02 -7.84 -0.96
CA LYS A 44 -14.97 -7.81 -2.09
C LYS A 44 -15.53 -6.42 -2.37
N GLU A 45 -15.35 -5.47 -1.45
CA GLU A 45 -15.88 -4.13 -1.55
C GLU A 45 -15.10 -3.30 -2.58
N GLU A 46 -15.81 -2.52 -3.40
CA GLU A 46 -15.24 -1.77 -4.54
C GLU A 46 -14.12 -0.80 -4.14
N GLN A 47 -14.12 -0.31 -2.90
CA GLN A 47 -13.06 0.58 -2.41
C GLN A 47 -11.66 -0.06 -2.46
N TYR A 48 -11.57 -1.39 -2.46
CA TYR A 48 -10.30 -2.14 -2.53
C TYR A 48 -9.84 -2.42 -3.97
N SER A 49 -10.57 -1.91 -4.97
CA SER A 49 -10.25 -1.94 -6.40
C SER A 49 -10.51 -0.58 -7.07
N PRO A 50 -9.98 0.53 -6.55
CA PRO A 50 -10.37 1.90 -6.93
C PRO A 50 -10.06 2.27 -8.40
N ASP A 51 -9.10 1.57 -9.04
CA ASP A 51 -8.79 1.71 -10.47
C ASP A 51 -8.71 0.36 -11.20
N GLY A 52 -9.33 -0.68 -10.64
CA GLY A 52 -9.43 -2.02 -11.23
C GLY A 52 -8.95 -3.17 -10.33
N GLY A 53 -9.21 -4.40 -10.79
CA GLY A 53 -8.94 -5.65 -10.07
C GLY A 53 -7.62 -6.34 -10.44
N TYR A 54 -6.61 -5.61 -10.93
CA TYR A 54 -5.29 -6.17 -11.27
C TYR A 54 -4.48 -6.53 -10.01
N ILE A 55 -3.38 -7.27 -10.12
CA ILE A 55 -2.57 -7.71 -8.96
C ILE A 55 -1.06 -7.64 -9.27
N PRO A 56 -0.19 -7.42 -8.27
CA PRO A 56 -0.52 -7.04 -6.89
C PRO A 56 -1.01 -5.60 -6.78
N ARG A 57 -1.74 -5.30 -5.69
CA ARG A 57 -2.13 -3.93 -5.32
C ARG A 57 -1.71 -3.64 -3.90
N ILE A 58 -1.17 -2.44 -3.67
CA ILE A 58 -0.86 -1.96 -2.32
C ILE A 58 -1.70 -0.72 -2.06
N LEU A 59 -2.57 -0.82 -1.05
CA LEU A 59 -3.48 0.25 -0.65
C LEU A 59 -3.13 0.76 0.74
N PHE A 60 -3.22 2.08 0.92
CA PHE A 60 -3.15 2.70 2.23
C PHE A 60 -4.56 3.00 2.74
N ILE A 61 -4.81 2.69 3.99
CA ILE A 61 -6.14 2.71 4.60
C ILE A 61 -6.02 3.49 5.91
N GLU A 62 -6.96 4.39 6.14
CA GLU A 62 -7.07 5.12 7.41
C GLU A 62 -7.48 4.17 8.55
N PRO A 63 -7.22 4.51 9.82
CA PRO A 63 -7.71 3.74 10.95
C PRO A 63 -9.24 3.52 10.94
N ALA A 64 -9.99 4.46 10.35
CA ALA A 64 -11.45 4.36 10.16
C ALA A 64 -11.88 3.36 9.06
N GLY A 65 -10.94 2.72 8.37
CA GLY A 65 -11.21 1.71 7.34
C GLY A 65 -11.39 2.25 5.92
N LYS A 66 -11.26 3.57 5.71
CA LYS A 66 -11.39 4.21 4.40
C LYS A 66 -10.09 4.13 3.60
N VAL A 67 -10.17 3.72 2.34
CA VAL A 67 -9.02 3.70 1.41
C VAL A 67 -8.60 5.12 1.04
N ARG A 68 -7.29 5.39 1.11
CA ARG A 68 -6.66 6.66 0.76
C ARG A 68 -6.18 6.66 -0.69
N THR A 69 -7.04 7.14 -1.58
CA THR A 69 -6.77 7.20 -3.03
C THR A 69 -5.80 8.31 -3.44
N ASP A 70 -5.43 9.19 -2.50
CA ASP A 70 -4.40 10.21 -2.64
C ASP A 70 -2.97 9.64 -2.53
N PHE A 71 -2.80 8.41 -2.01
CA PHE A 71 -1.52 7.72 -1.95
C PHE A 71 -1.46 6.54 -2.92
N PHE A 72 -0.62 6.70 -3.95
CA PHE A 72 -0.41 5.70 -4.99
C PHE A 72 1.01 5.80 -5.57
N ASN A 73 1.40 4.87 -6.44
CA ASN A 73 2.71 4.85 -7.08
C ASN A 73 2.83 5.97 -8.14
N GLU A 74 3.37 7.13 -7.75
CA GLU A 74 3.52 8.30 -8.63
C GLU A 74 4.55 8.06 -9.75
N ASP A 75 5.58 7.25 -9.48
CA ASP A 75 6.60 6.86 -10.46
C ASP A 75 6.18 5.62 -11.29
N GLY A 76 4.95 5.15 -11.07
CA GLY A 76 4.39 3.96 -11.70
C GLY A 76 3.64 4.25 -13.00
N ASN A 77 2.80 3.29 -13.39
CA ASN A 77 1.92 3.46 -14.53
C ASN A 77 0.65 4.22 -14.10
N ALA A 78 0.31 5.31 -14.79
CA ALA A 78 -0.85 6.13 -14.47
C ALA A 78 -2.21 5.40 -14.55
N SER A 79 -2.29 4.29 -15.30
CA SER A 79 -3.47 3.42 -15.41
C SER A 79 -3.53 2.33 -14.33
N TYR A 80 -2.43 2.09 -13.63
CA TYR A 80 -2.29 1.06 -12.59
C TYR A 80 -1.62 1.67 -11.36
N LYS A 81 -2.32 2.61 -10.72
CA LYS A 81 -1.76 3.50 -9.71
C LYS A 81 -1.27 2.76 -8.48
N TYR A 82 -1.88 1.62 -8.13
CA TYR A 82 -1.56 0.85 -6.93
C TYR A 82 -0.67 -0.36 -7.22
N PHE A 83 -0.15 -0.47 -8.45
CA PHE A 83 0.84 -1.46 -8.83
C PHE A 83 2.25 -0.95 -8.51
N TYR A 84 3.02 -1.77 -7.80
CA TYR A 84 4.42 -1.48 -7.44
C TYR A 84 5.32 -2.60 -7.97
N SER A 85 6.35 -2.23 -8.72
CA SER A 85 7.27 -3.18 -9.37
C SER A 85 8.53 -3.46 -8.56
N ASN A 86 8.85 -2.62 -7.57
CA ASN A 86 10.06 -2.72 -6.75
C ASN A 86 9.81 -2.17 -5.34
N ALA A 87 10.71 -2.50 -4.40
CA ALA A 87 10.59 -2.09 -3.00
C ALA A 87 10.71 -0.56 -2.80
N ASP A 88 11.55 0.12 -3.58
CA ASP A 88 11.82 1.55 -3.41
C ASP A 88 10.57 2.40 -3.66
N SER A 89 9.79 2.05 -4.69
CA SER A 89 8.51 2.71 -5.00
C SER A 89 7.46 2.52 -3.88
N VAL A 90 7.47 1.34 -3.23
CA VAL A 90 6.63 1.09 -2.04
C VAL A 90 7.08 1.98 -0.89
N ALA A 91 8.38 1.97 -0.57
CA ALA A 91 8.96 2.76 0.51
C ALA A 91 8.71 4.27 0.31
N ALA A 92 8.82 4.77 -0.93
CA ALA A 92 8.50 6.14 -1.27
C ALA A 92 7.06 6.53 -0.93
N THR A 93 6.09 5.65 -1.20
CA THR A 93 4.69 5.91 -0.83
C THR A 93 4.49 5.77 0.69
N MET A 94 5.10 4.77 1.33
CA MET A 94 5.08 4.64 2.80
C MET A 94 5.60 5.89 3.51
N ARG A 95 6.69 6.52 3.00
CA ARG A 95 7.20 7.79 3.53
C ARG A 95 6.18 8.91 3.45
N ARG A 96 5.52 9.07 2.30
CA ARG A 96 4.49 10.11 2.12
C ARG A 96 3.30 9.90 3.06
N VAL A 97 2.84 8.66 3.21
CA VAL A 97 1.73 8.33 4.12
C VAL A 97 2.13 8.61 5.57
N LYS A 98 3.32 8.15 6.01
CA LYS A 98 3.84 8.43 7.36
C LYS A 98 3.90 9.93 7.66
N ASN A 99 4.31 10.74 6.68
CA ASN A 99 4.40 12.19 6.85
C ASN A 99 3.00 12.86 6.93
N SER A 100 1.99 12.30 6.25
CA SER A 100 0.60 12.76 6.35
C SER A 100 0.01 12.52 7.74
N ILE A 101 0.28 11.37 8.36
CA ILE A 101 -0.24 11.03 9.70
C ILE A 101 0.18 12.08 10.75
N ARG A 102 1.42 12.60 10.64
CA ARG A 102 1.92 13.67 11.53
C ARG A 102 1.25 15.03 11.29
N SER A 103 0.65 15.23 10.12
CA SER A 103 -0.13 16.43 9.81
C SER A 103 -1.54 16.29 10.37
N ASP A 104 -2.19 15.15 10.14
CA ASP A 104 -3.56 14.88 10.57
C ASP A 104 -3.71 14.85 12.10
N SER A 105 -2.67 14.43 12.82
CA SER A 105 -2.66 14.43 14.30
C SER A 105 -2.64 15.84 14.90
N ARG A 106 -2.05 16.83 14.21
CA ARG A 106 -2.03 18.22 14.70
C ARG A 106 -3.39 18.89 14.52
N THR A 107 -4.11 18.55 13.46
CA THR A 107 -5.44 19.07 13.19
C THR A 107 -6.49 18.57 14.20
N MET A 108 -6.26 17.44 14.88
CA MET A 108 -7.15 16.96 15.95
C MET A 108 -6.84 17.56 17.33
N GLU A 109 -5.66 18.14 17.56
CA GLU A 109 -5.34 18.86 18.81
C GLU A 109 -5.83 20.32 18.80
N GLU A 110 -6.23 20.84 17.63
CA GLU A 110 -6.75 22.21 17.45
C GLU A 110 -8.29 22.30 17.44
N LEU A 111 -8.99 21.20 17.71
CA LEU A 111 -10.46 21.09 17.86
C LEU A 111 -10.84 20.69 19.29
#